data_AF-A0AAE2RAU1-F1
#
_entry.id   AF-A0AAE2RAU1-F1
#
_cell.length_a   1.000
_cell.length_b   1.000
_cell.length_c   1.000
_cell.angle_alpha   90.00
_cell.angle_beta   90.00
_cell.angle_gamma   90.00
#
_symmetry.space_group_name_H-M   'P 1'
#
loop_
_entity.id
_entity.type
_entity.pdbx_description
1 polymer ?
#
loop_
_entity_poly.entity_id
_entity_poly.type
_entity_poly.pdbx_seq_one_letter_code
_entity_poly.pdbx_strand_id
1 'polypeptide(L)' 'MSPIQFIRKQVFSVSQSEFAAILDVSQSTVSRWERGVSPSLDEMSKIRCAAVERGVSWSDSFFFDVPNGVAQ' A
#
# COMPACT_ATOMS: atom_id res chain seq x y z
N MET A 1 -2.26 -12.58 2.49
CA MET A 1 -2.18 -11.11 2.55
C MET A 1 -1.82 -10.63 1.14
N SER A 2 -2.52 -9.66 0.57
CA SER A 2 -2.16 -9.10 -0.74
C SER A 2 -1.00 -8.09 -0.62
N PRO A 3 -0.28 -7.79 -1.72
CA PRO A 3 0.80 -6.80 -1.72
C PRO A 3 0.38 -5.44 -1.12
N ILE A 4 -0.81 -4.96 -1.46
CA ILE A 4 -1.35 -3.70 -0.92
C ILE A 4 -1.71 -3.82 0.57
N GLN A 5 -2.22 -4.97 1.03
CA GLN A 5 -2.43 -5.20 2.46
C GLN A 5 -1.11 -5.16 3.24
N PHE A 6 -0.05 -5.72 2.66
CA PHE A 6 1.29 -5.68 3.24
C PHE A 6 1.80 -4.24 3.33
N ILE A 7 1.78 -3.50 2.22
CA ILE A 7 2.19 -2.09 2.18
C ILE A 7 1.43 -1.31 3.26
N ARG A 8 0.10 -1.41 3.32
CA ARG A 8 -0.66 -0.64 4.29
C ARG A 8 -0.36 -1.04 5.74
N LYS A 9 -0.34 -2.33 6.05
CA LYS A 9 -0.24 -2.81 7.44
C LYS A 9 1.18 -2.80 7.99
N GLN A 10 2.18 -3.08 7.15
CA GLN A 10 3.56 -3.28 7.57
C GLN A 10 4.47 -2.11 7.21
N VAL A 11 4.24 -1.47 6.06
CA VAL A 11 5.06 -0.32 5.62
C VAL A 11 4.51 0.98 6.17
N PHE A 12 3.19 1.19 6.10
CA PHE A 12 2.55 2.41 6.60
C PHE A 12 1.97 2.27 8.02
N SER A 13 1.64 1.05 8.45
CA SER A 13 1.05 0.77 9.77
C SER A 13 -0.24 1.57 10.06
N VAL A 14 -1.12 1.69 9.06
CA VAL A 14 -2.37 2.47 9.16
C VAL A 14 -3.61 1.64 8.81
N SER A 15 -4.80 2.13 9.18
CA SER A 15 -6.09 1.61 8.74
C SER A 15 -6.35 1.88 7.25
N GLN A 16 -7.34 1.22 6.65
CA GLN A 16 -7.69 1.45 5.24
C GLN A 16 -8.15 2.90 4.98
N SER A 17 -8.87 3.51 5.94
CA SER A 17 -9.36 4.89 5.82
C SER A 17 -8.23 5.90 5.91
N GLU A 18 -7.28 5.69 6.83
CA GLU A 18 -6.08 6.54 6.92
C GLU A 18 -5.20 6.40 5.68
N PHE A 19 -4.99 5.17 5.19
CA PHE A 19 -4.24 4.96 3.94
C PHE A 19 -4.91 5.66 2.75
N ALA A 20 -6.23 5.60 2.67
CA ALA A 20 -7.00 6.28 1.64
C ALA A 20 -6.84 7.80 1.73
N ALA A 21 -6.93 8.37 2.94
CA ALA A 21 -6.72 9.80 3.17
C ALA A 21 -5.31 10.26 2.80
N ILE A 22 -4.29 9.43 3.08
CA ILE A 22 -2.90 9.71 2.70
C ILE A 22 -2.72 9.82 1.19
N LEU A 23 -3.44 9.01 0.43
CA LEU A 23 -3.30 8.90 -1.03
C LEU A 23 -4.33 9.73 -1.80
N ASP A 24 -5.19 10.47 -1.08
CA ASP A 24 -6.31 11.21 -1.63
C ASP A 24 -7.23 10.32 -2.52
N VAL A 25 -7.59 9.15 -2.00
CA VAL A 25 -8.54 8.22 -2.61
C VAL A 25 -9.64 7.83 -1.62
N SER A 26 -10.66 7.12 -2.09
CA SER A 26 -11.68 6.56 -1.19
C SER A 26 -11.18 5.28 -0.49
N GLN A 27 -11.68 5.02 0.73
CA GLN A 27 -11.45 3.74 1.42
C GLN A 27 -11.94 2.54 0.59
N SER A 28 -13.00 2.72 -0.21
CA SER A 28 -13.52 1.68 -1.12
C SER A 28 -12.54 1.34 -2.25
N THR A 29 -11.72 2.29 -2.68
CA THR A 29 -10.63 2.05 -3.65
C THR A 29 -9.53 1.20 -3.01
N VAL A 30 -9.08 1.53 -1.79
CA VAL A 30 -8.13 0.69 -1.03
C VAL A 30 -8.69 -0.73 -0.82
N SER A 31 -9.95 -0.85 -0.43
CA SER A 31 -10.63 -2.16 -0.26
C SER A 31 -10.68 -2.98 -1.55
N ARG A 32 -10.85 -2.34 -2.72
CA ARG A 32 -10.76 -3.04 -4.01
C ARG A 32 -9.34 -3.51 -4.29
N TRP A 33 -8.34 -2.67 -4.01
CA TRP A 33 -6.96 -3.06 -4.22
C TRP A 33 -6.55 -4.26 -3.38
N GLU A 34 -6.93 -4.26 -2.12
CA GLU A 34 -6.63 -5.35 -1.20
C GLU A 34 -7.29 -6.69 -1.60
N ARG A 35 -8.40 -6.64 -2.35
CA ARG A 35 -9.11 -7.81 -2.90
C ARG A 35 -8.59 -8.26 -4.26
N GLY A 36 -7.50 -7.68 -4.76
CA GLY A 36 -6.81 -8.13 -5.97
C GLY A 36 -7.00 -7.27 -7.20
N VAL A 37 -7.64 -6.09 -7.10
CA VAL A 37 -7.65 -5.11 -8.19
C VAL A 37 -6.33 -4.34 -8.18
N SER A 38 -5.55 -4.39 -9.25
CA SER A 38 -4.31 -3.62 -9.28
C SER A 38 -4.59 -2.11 -9.29
N PRO A 39 -3.86 -1.30 -8.49
CA PRO A 39 -3.86 0.14 -8.67
C PRO A 39 -3.31 0.51 -10.06
N SER A 40 -3.73 1.66 -10.57
CA SER A 40 -3.15 2.29 -11.75
C SER A 40 -1.73 2.80 -11.48
N LEU A 41 -0.99 3.14 -12.54
CA LEU A 41 0.37 3.69 -12.42
C LEU A 41 0.41 5.02 -11.62
N ASP A 42 -0.62 5.85 -11.73
CA ASP A 42 -0.74 7.09 -10.94
C ASP A 42 -0.90 6.76 -9.44
N GLU A 43 -1.79 5.82 -9.12
CA GLU A 43 -2.03 5.38 -7.74
C GLU A 43 -0.80 4.69 -7.14
N MET A 44 -0.08 3.87 -7.91
CA MET A 44 1.21 3.31 -7.51
C MET A 44 2.25 4.41 -7.24
N SER A 45 2.27 5.46 -8.06
CA SER A 45 3.18 6.60 -7.88
C SER A 45 2.85 7.37 -6.60
N LYS A 46 1.56 7.60 -6.31
CA LYS A 46 1.10 8.20 -5.05
C LYS A 46 1.56 7.39 -3.83
N ILE A 47 1.42 6.07 -3.89
CA ILE A 47 1.87 5.19 -2.80
C ILE A 47 3.38 5.31 -2.59
N ARG A 48 4.18 5.29 -3.67
CA ARG A 48 5.63 5.47 -3.59
C ARG A 48 6.00 6.82 -2.99
N CYS A 49 5.43 7.92 -3.49
CA CYS A 49 5.70 9.26 -2.97
C CYS A 49 5.34 9.35 -1.48
N ALA A 50 4.17 8.86 -1.09
CA ALA A 50 3.72 8.85 0.29
C ALA A 50 4.65 8.05 1.23
N ALA A 51 5.28 6.98 0.74
CA ALA A 51 6.26 6.20 1.50
C ALA A 51 7.58 6.99 1.67
N VAL A 52 8.10 7.57 0.58
CA VAL A 52 9.33 8.37 0.60
C VAL A 52 9.18 9.60 1.49
N GLU A 53 8.07 10.33 1.39
CA GLU A 53 7.78 11.52 2.21
C GLU A 53 7.73 11.20 3.72
N ARG A 54 7.30 9.98 4.08
CA ARG A 54 7.23 9.51 5.47
C ARG A 54 8.57 8.94 5.96
N GLY A 55 9.56 8.81 5.09
CA GLY A 55 10.84 8.19 5.42
C GLY A 55 10.75 6.71 5.77
N VAL A 56 9.71 6.00 5.30
CA VAL A 56 9.58 4.55 5.51
C VAL A 56 10.39 3.78 4.48
N SER A 57 10.91 2.61 4.87
CA SER A 57 11.66 1.74 3.96
C SER A 57 10.76 1.27 2.82
N TRP A 58 11.12 1.63 1.59
CA TRP A 58 10.32 1.38 0.41
C TRP A 58 11.06 0.51 -0.62
N SER A 59 10.33 -0.42 -1.23
CA SER A 59 10.75 -1.18 -2.41
C SER A 59 9.58 -1.35 -3.35
N ASP A 60 9.76 -1.07 -4.64
CA ASP A 60 8.72 -1.28 -5.65
C ASP A 60 8.33 -2.75 -5.80
N SER A 61 9.19 -3.68 -5.36
CA SER A 61 8.86 -5.10 -5.30
C SER A 61 7.63 -5.37 -4.43
N PHE A 62 7.33 -4.50 -3.45
CA PHE A 62 6.17 -4.63 -2.57
C PHE A 62 4.82 -4.55 -3.29
N PHE A 63 4.77 -4.08 -4.55
CA PHE A 63 3.55 -4.15 -5.35
C PHE A 63 3.28 -5.53 -5.95
N PHE A 64 4.32 -6.34 -6.10
CA PHE A 64 4.28 -7.61 -6.84
C PHE A 64 4.46 -8.81 -5.91
N ASP A 65 5.26 -8.65 -4.86
CA ASP A 65 5.60 -9.72 -3.93
C ASP A 65 5.65 -9.23 -2.48
N VAL A 66 5.21 -10.08 -1.56
CA VAL A 66 5.24 -9.83 -0.13
C VAL A 66 6.45 -10.57 0.45
N PRO A 67 7.41 -9.90 1.11
CA PRO A 67 8.57 -10.59 1.66
C PRO A 67 8.17 -11.72 2.61
N ASN A 68 8.59 -12.96 2.30
CA ASN A 68 8.29 -14.19 3.05
C ASN A 68 8.86 -14.24 4.49
N GLY A 69 9.46 -13.16 4.99
CA GLY A 69 10.05 -13.07 6.33
C GLY A 69 9.18 -12.36 7.37
N VAL A 70 8.02 -11.82 6.99
CA VAL A 70 7.11 -11.15 7.93
C VAL A 70 6.11 -12.21 8.40
N ALA A 71 6.59 -13.01 9.36
CA ALA A 71 5.92 -14.20 9.87
C ALA A 71 4.48 -13.94 10.34
N GLN A 72 3.69 -15.00 10.21
CA GLN A 72 2.26 -15.17 10.45
C GLN A 72 1.68 -14.48 11.68
#